data_AF-A0A1H9AUC8-F1
#
_entry.id   AF-A0A1H9AUC8-F1
#
_cell.length_a   1.000
_cell.length_b   1.000
_cell.length_c   1.000
_cell.angle_alpha   90.00
_cell.angle_beta   90.00
_cell.angle_gamma   90.00
#
_symmetry.space_group_name_H-M   'P 1'
#
loop_
_entity.id
_entity.type
_entity.pdbx_description
1 polymer ?
#
loop_
_entity_poly.entity_id
_entity_poly.type
_entity_poly.pdbx_seq_one_letter_code
_entity_poly.pdbx_strand_id
1 'polypeptide(L)' 'MEKEKGNFEFVKDSDDKKRNYIFQKDGITKTGTIIVVTSLIVLIIAVIMSGVLVDFTS' A
#
# COMPACT_ATOMS: atom_id res chain seq x y z
N MET A 1 -8.19 19.07 49.85
CA MET A 1 -7.17 18.47 48.95
C MET A 1 -7.92 17.81 47.82
N GLU A 2 -7.85 18.45 46.66
CA GLU A 2 -8.62 18.13 45.47
C GLU A 2 -8.06 16.88 44.80
N LYS A 3 -8.93 15.98 44.33
CA LYS A 3 -8.54 14.72 43.73
C LYS A 3 -8.00 14.99 42.32
N GLU A 4 -6.69 14.89 42.14
CA GLU A 4 -6.03 14.92 40.85
C GLU A 4 -6.50 13.72 40.01
N LYS A 5 -7.48 13.97 39.15
CA LYS A 5 -7.88 13.06 38.09
C LYS A 5 -6.75 13.07 37.06
N GLY A 6 -5.86 12.09 37.17
CA GLY A 6 -4.86 11.83 36.15
C GLY A 6 -5.55 11.68 34.79
N ASN A 7 -5.44 12.70 33.95
CA ASN A 7 -5.79 12.65 32.54
C ASN A 7 -4.76 11.74 31.84
N PHE A 8 -4.96 10.42 31.95
CA PHE A 8 -4.41 9.51 30.97
C PHE A 8 -5.34 9.57 29.75
N GLU A 9 -5.30 10.71 29.07
CA GLU A 9 -5.90 10.86 27.76
C GLU A 9 -5.10 9.92 26.86
N PHE A 10 -5.76 8.81 26.52
CA PHE A 10 -5.22 7.79 25.65
C PHE A 10 -4.79 8.49 24.36
N VAL A 11 -3.47 8.66 24.18
CA VAL A 11 -2.86 9.23 22.98
C VAL A 11 -3.02 8.22 21.82
N LYS A 12 -4.27 7.91 21.48
CA LYS A 12 -4.68 7.21 20.27
C LYS A 12 -5.81 7.92 19.52
N ASP A 13 -6.44 8.94 20.10
CA ASP A 13 -7.52 9.68 19.44
C ASP A 13 -7.23 11.17 19.32
N SER A 14 -6.01 11.51 18.91
CA SER A 14 -5.75 12.84 18.36
C SER A 14 -5.77 12.74 16.85
N ASP A 15 -6.90 13.22 16.34
CA ASP A 15 -7.30 13.70 15.01
C ASP A 15 -6.27 14.62 14.32
N ASP A 16 -4.98 14.36 14.51
CA ASP A 16 -3.91 14.99 13.77
C ASP A 16 -3.90 14.35 12.39
N LYS A 17 -4.66 14.96 11.49
CA LYS A 17 -4.37 14.97 10.07
C LYS A 17 -2.88 15.31 9.91
N LYS A 18 -2.01 14.29 9.93
CA LYS A 18 -0.57 14.41 9.70
C LYS A 18 -0.38 14.83 8.25
N ARG A 19 -0.58 16.12 7.99
CA ARG A 19 -0.60 16.78 6.67
C ARG A 19 0.74 16.79 5.95
N ASN A 20 1.68 15.92 6.32
CA ASN A 20 3.01 15.94 5.75
C ASN A 20 3.72 14.57 5.74
N TYR A 21 3.00 13.48 5.54
CA TYR A 21 3.64 12.34 4.89
C TYR A 21 3.51 12.51 3.39
N ILE A 22 4.66 12.56 2.71
CA ILE A 22 4.77 12.53 1.24
C ILE A 22 4.00 11.31 0.65
N PHE A 23 3.74 10.30 1.49
CA PHE A 23 3.01 9.07 1.17
C PHE A 23 1.55 8.99 1.71
N GLN A 24 1.01 10.01 2.39
CA GLN A 24 -0.41 10.04 2.78
C GLN A 24 -1.26 10.74 1.72
N LYS A 25 -1.40 10.09 0.56
CA LYS A 25 -2.54 10.37 -0.31
C LYS A 25 -3.04 9.06 -0.85
N ASP A 26 -4.14 8.60 -0.27
CA ASP A 26 -4.84 7.35 -0.54
C ASP A 26 -5.11 7.13 -2.04
N GLY A 27 -5.16 8.21 -2.83
CA GLY A 27 -5.22 8.18 -4.29
C GLY A 27 -3.90 7.79 -4.97
N ILE A 28 -2.77 8.42 -4.63
CA ILE A 28 -1.48 8.19 -5.29
C ILE A 28 -0.95 6.80 -4.95
N THR A 29 -1.03 6.41 -3.68
CA THR A 29 -0.63 5.06 -3.23
C THR A 29 -1.48 4.00 -3.92
N LYS A 30 -2.80 4.21 -4.06
CA LYS A 30 -3.69 3.28 -4.76
C LYS A 30 -3.39 3.21 -6.26
N THR A 31 -3.15 4.34 -6.92
CA THR A 31 -2.75 4.38 -8.34
C THR A 31 -1.40 3.69 -8.56
N GLY A 32 -0.40 3.95 -7.71
CA GLY A 32 0.90 3.28 -7.77
C GLY A 32 0.79 1.77 -7.60
N THR A 33 0.01 1.32 -6.60
CA THR A 33 -0.26 -0.11 -6.40
C THR A 33 -0.93 -0.75 -7.60
N ILE A 34 -1.91 -0.08 -8.23
CA ILE A 34 -2.58 -0.59 -9.44
C ILE A 34 -1.56 -0.78 -10.57
N ILE A 35 -0.71 0.22 -10.83
CA ILE A 35 0.32 0.13 -11.89
C ILE A 35 1.23 -1.06 -11.65
N VAL A 36 1.77 -1.21 -10.43
CA VAL A 36 2.68 -2.30 -10.08
C VAL A 36 2.00 -3.67 -10.24
N VAL A 37 0.77 -3.82 -9.75
CA VAL A 37 0.01 -5.07 -9.86
C VAL A 37 -0.27 -5.41 -11.33
N THR A 38 -0.69 -4.43 -12.14
CA THR A 38 -0.93 -4.63 -13.57
C THR A 38 0.35 -5.06 -14.29
N SER A 39 1.47 -4.40 -14.05
CA SER A 39 2.76 -4.79 -14.62
C SER A 39 3.16 -6.22 -14.23
N LEU A 40 2.93 -6.60 -12.97
CA LEU A 40 3.26 -7.94 -12.49
C LEU A 40 2.44 -9.03 -13.20
N ILE A 41 1.14 -8.80 -13.39
CA ILE A 41 0.26 -9.72 -14.13
C ILE A 41 0.75 -9.88 -15.58
N VAL A 42 1.09 -8.78 -16.25
CA VAL A 42 1.60 -8.81 -17.64
C VAL A 42 2.89 -9.63 -17.72
N LEU A 43 3.81 -9.45 -16.77
CA LEU A 43 5.06 -10.22 -16.74
C LEU A 43 4.83 -11.71 -16.51
N ILE A 44 3.91 -12.09 -15.61
CA ILE A 44 3.56 -13.50 -15.38
C ILE A 44 3.03 -14.14 -16.66
N ILE A 45 2.11 -13.47 -17.36
CA ILE A 45 1.56 -13.96 -18.64
C ILE A 45 2.68 -14.10 -19.67
N ALA A 46 3.57 -13.11 -19.79
CA ALA A 46 4.69 -13.17 -20.72
C ALA A 46 5.63 -14.35 -20.44
N VAL A 47 5.92 -14.64 -19.16
CA VAL A 47 6.75 -15.79 -18.77
C VAL A 47 6.08 -17.11 -19.11
N ILE A 48 4.78 -17.26 -18.81
CA ILE A 48 4.01 -18.47 -19.15
C ILE A 48 4.03 -18.70 -20.67
N MET A 49 3.75 -17.64 -21.45
CA MET A 49 3.76 -17.70 -22.91
C MET A 49 5.16 -18.01 -23.45
N SER A 50 6.21 -17.45 -22.85
CA SER A 50 7.60 -17.78 -23.20
C SER A 50 7.91 -19.25 -22.94
N GLY A 51 7.47 -19.82 -21.82
CA GLY A 51 7.66 -21.24 -21.52
C GLY A 51 6.94 -22.13 -22.53
N VAL A 52 5.64 -21.89 -22.73
CA VAL A 52 4.82 -22.66 -23.69
C VAL A 52 5.35 -22.51 -25.13
N LEU A 53 5.78 -21.32 -25.55
CA LEU A 53 6.32 -21.09 -26.88
C LEU A 53 7.68 -21.77 -27.08
N VAL A 54 8.55 -21.76 -26.05
CA VAL A 54 9.83 -22.45 -26.07
C VAL A 54 9.62 -23.97 -26.14
N ASP A 55 8.73 -24.51 -25.31
CA ASP A 55 8.39 -25.94 -25.32
C ASP A 55 7.70 -26.37 -26.62
N PHE A 56 6.90 -25.51 -27.25
CA PHE A 56 6.25 -25.78 -28.53
C PHE A 56 7.19 -25.66 -29.74
N THR A 57 8.27 -24.89 -29.61
CA THR A 57 9.25 -24.66 -30.69
C THR A 57 10.40 -25.68 -30.65
N SER A 58 10.59 -26.39 -29.53
CA SER A 58 11.57 -27.48 -29.38
C SER A 58 11.06 -28.82 -29.90
#